data_AF-I2MT36-F1
#
_entry.id   AF-I2MT36-F1
#
_cell.length_a   1.000
_cell.length_b   1.000
_cell.length_c   1.000
_cell.angle_alpha   90.00
_cell.angle_beta   90.00
_cell.angle_gamma   90.00
#
_symmetry.space_group_name_H-M   'P 1'
#
loop_
_entity.id
_entity.type
_entity.pdbx_description
1 polymer ?
#
loop_
_entity_poly.entity_id
_entity_poly.type
_entity_poly.pdbx_seq_one_letter_code
_entity_poly.pdbx_strand_id
1 'polypeptide(L)'
;MIPLAVVAVLSGLAAAVTGFALSYGALRDAAIDWGYTGWQSYAFPIGVDGLIVALYTADLVLAWRQMARPWIRMTAHALTGVTIALNVSAAVDGMPGTPTLSEAFGQDFGRLLGHAMMPIAYVILTEVARWAIARTARLEAGLDVDQALTLAEWALNFRVTWRIFQHAKTYPATYADARVFVRDLAVYRVWQKERARYATGTPAARAAVLDRMPALLAPYGVSVERARELPAEMLEQEEAQEEARQRAMQQRVDEQQQRQRDEERAEQQRERERRQREDAEQRERERQEREVAHQARMDALEKEAEQTRQQGELDELRAIVDGQSRAAAHRAEATVATAEIQATTAATAAQRAATEADRRAAEEDAAEESAKVAEARAKEKAARAKVAEESAKEAAARRKTEEDNQAAAKAKANTAVENAKVAEAKAKAAEADRLAAEADRRAAEARDETAQILRRAKEAEDISGLGQRQRRVRTTARLFLDSITPDRTGLTPDQIIDLIRTTSTVTNADVAAAIGISSEGTASEYAKEAKGLIVRGYDHRTGYDPDLTDE
;
A
#
# COMPACT_ATOMS: atom_id res chain seq x y z
N MET A 1 -32.15 -12.85 -3.30
CA MET A 1 -31.10 -13.06 -4.33
C MET A 1 -31.17 -14.45 -4.96
N ILE A 2 -31.11 -15.54 -4.18
CA ILE A 2 -31.19 -16.92 -4.69
C ILE A 2 -32.44 -17.19 -5.59
N PRO A 3 -33.67 -16.80 -5.23
CA PRO A 3 -34.84 -17.07 -6.09
C PRO A 3 -34.80 -16.31 -7.42
N LEU A 4 -34.28 -15.08 -7.45
CA LEU A 4 -34.14 -14.29 -8.68
C LEU A 4 -33.07 -14.88 -9.61
N ALA A 5 -31.95 -15.35 -9.06
CA ALA A 5 -30.90 -16.01 -9.84
C ALA A 5 -31.40 -17.32 -10.48
N VAL A 6 -32.16 -18.13 -9.74
CA VAL A 6 -32.76 -19.36 -10.27
C VAL A 6 -33.76 -19.05 -11.40
N VAL A 7 -34.65 -18.07 -11.21
CA VAL A 7 -35.61 -17.66 -12.25
C VAL A 7 -34.88 -17.13 -13.49
N ALA A 8 -33.83 -16.33 -13.35
CA ALA A 8 -33.05 -15.82 -14.47
C ALA A 8 -32.36 -16.95 -15.25
N VAL A 9 -31.75 -17.92 -14.55
CA VAL A 9 -31.12 -19.09 -15.20
C VAL A 9 -32.14 -19.93 -15.95
N LEU A 10 -33.29 -20.23 -15.33
CA LEU A 10 -34.35 -21.02 -15.97
C LEU A 10 -34.93 -20.30 -17.19
N SER A 11 -35.15 -18.98 -17.09
CA SER A 11 -35.68 -18.17 -18.19
C SER A 11 -34.68 -18.05 -19.33
N GLY A 12 -33.40 -17.86 -19.02
CA GLY A 12 -32.31 -17.85 -20.01
C GLY A 12 -32.16 -19.20 -20.72
N LEU A 13 -32.24 -20.31 -19.98
CA LEU A 13 -32.21 -21.66 -20.57
C LEU A 13 -33.39 -21.90 -21.49
N ALA A 14 -34.60 -21.52 -21.08
CA ALA A 14 -35.81 -21.65 -21.91
C ALA A 14 -35.71 -20.80 -23.19
N ALA A 15 -35.22 -19.56 -23.10
CA ALA A 15 -34.99 -18.70 -24.25
C ALA A 15 -33.93 -19.26 -25.20
N ALA A 16 -32.82 -19.80 -24.68
CA ALA A 16 -31.78 -20.42 -25.49
C ALA A 16 -32.27 -21.67 -26.23
N VAL A 17 -32.99 -22.56 -25.54
CA VAL A 17 -33.57 -23.77 -26.16
C VAL A 17 -34.59 -23.40 -27.24
N THR A 18 -35.45 -22.40 -26.97
CA THR A 18 -36.44 -21.94 -27.95
C THR A 18 -35.78 -21.29 -29.16
N GLY A 19 -34.78 -20.43 -28.94
CA GLY A 19 -34.02 -19.80 -30.02
C GLY A 19 -33.28 -20.81 -30.88
N PHE A 20 -32.66 -21.81 -30.25
CA PHE A 20 -32.03 -22.93 -30.96
C PHE A 20 -33.04 -23.70 -31.81
N ALA A 21 -34.19 -24.08 -31.24
CA ALA A 21 -35.22 -24.82 -31.97
C ALA A 21 -35.76 -24.06 -33.19
N LEU A 22 -35.96 -22.74 -33.07
CA LEU A 22 -36.40 -21.88 -34.17
C LEU A 22 -35.33 -21.70 -35.26
N SER A 23 -34.06 -21.65 -34.87
CA SER A 23 -32.90 -21.48 -35.78
C SER A 23 -32.46 -22.79 -36.45
N TYR A 24 -32.78 -23.94 -35.85
CA TYR A 24 -32.27 -25.25 -36.26
C TYR A 24 -32.57 -25.59 -37.71
N GLY A 25 -33.81 -25.31 -38.17
CA GLY A 25 -34.24 -25.57 -39.55
C GLY A 25 -33.38 -24.81 -40.57
N ALA A 26 -33.21 -23.50 -40.36
CA ALA A 26 -32.45 -22.63 -41.26
C ALA A 26 -30.98 -23.08 -41.41
N LEU A 27 -30.33 -23.46 -40.32
CA LEU A 27 -28.94 -23.94 -40.36
C LEU A 27 -28.83 -25.32 -40.99
N ARG A 28 -29.83 -26.19 -40.78
CA ARG A 28 -29.88 -27.51 -41.41
C ARG A 28 -30.08 -27.41 -42.91
N ASP A 29 -31.00 -26.54 -43.36
CA ASP A 29 -31.29 -26.35 -44.77
C ASP A 29 -30.07 -25.75 -45.49
N ALA A 30 -29.40 -24.76 -44.89
CA ALA A 30 -28.13 -24.25 -45.38
C ALA A 30 -27.05 -25.35 -45.46
N ALA A 31 -26.99 -26.27 -44.48
CA ALA A 31 -26.06 -27.39 -44.53
C ALA A 31 -26.37 -28.34 -45.70
N ILE A 32 -27.65 -28.61 -45.96
CA ILE A 32 -28.07 -29.43 -47.12
C ILE A 32 -27.61 -28.76 -48.42
N ASP A 33 -27.81 -27.45 -48.55
CA ASP A 33 -27.40 -26.67 -49.72
C ASP A 33 -25.88 -26.65 -49.90
N TRP A 34 -25.12 -26.68 -48.80
CA TRP A 34 -23.66 -26.80 -48.81
C TRP A 34 -23.15 -28.24 -49.03
N GLY A 35 -24.05 -29.20 -49.27
CA GLY A 35 -23.71 -30.58 -49.61
C GLY A 35 -23.58 -31.54 -48.43
N TYR A 36 -23.95 -31.13 -47.21
CA TYR A 36 -24.02 -32.04 -46.07
C TYR A 36 -25.28 -32.92 -46.18
N THR A 37 -25.10 -34.24 -46.24
CA THR A 37 -26.20 -35.21 -46.40
C THR A 37 -26.38 -36.07 -45.15
N GLY A 38 -27.51 -36.76 -45.04
CA GLY A 38 -27.76 -37.71 -43.94
C GLY A 38 -27.59 -37.09 -42.55
N TRP A 39 -26.88 -37.78 -41.66
CA TRP A 39 -26.66 -37.35 -40.27
C TRP A 39 -25.87 -36.03 -40.16
N GLN A 40 -25.01 -35.71 -41.13
CA GLN A 40 -24.19 -34.50 -41.08
C GLN A 40 -25.05 -33.22 -41.12
N SER A 41 -26.15 -33.22 -41.89
CA SER A 41 -27.07 -32.09 -41.96
C SER A 41 -27.75 -31.78 -40.61
N TYR A 42 -28.04 -32.82 -39.81
CA TYR A 42 -28.61 -32.67 -38.47
C TYR A 42 -27.53 -32.31 -37.42
N ALA A 43 -26.29 -32.76 -37.61
CA ALA A 43 -25.19 -32.43 -36.72
C ALA A 43 -24.67 -30.99 -36.91
N PHE A 44 -24.82 -30.41 -38.11
CA PHE A 44 -24.27 -29.09 -38.43
C PHE A 44 -24.77 -27.96 -37.52
N PRO A 45 -26.10 -27.75 -37.31
CA PRO A 45 -26.59 -26.72 -36.40
C PRO A 45 -26.08 -26.92 -34.97
N ILE A 46 -26.03 -28.18 -34.50
CA ILE A 46 -25.54 -28.53 -33.16
C ILE A 46 -24.05 -28.17 -33.03
N GLY A 47 -23.25 -28.43 -34.06
CA GLY A 47 -21.83 -28.09 -34.09
C GLY A 47 -21.57 -26.59 -34.05
N VAL A 48 -22.29 -25.81 -34.88
CA VAL A 48 -22.12 -24.35 -34.95
C VAL A 48 -22.55 -23.69 -33.64
N ASP A 49 -23.77 -23.94 -33.17
CA ASP A 49 -24.28 -23.31 -31.95
C ASP A 49 -23.56 -23.85 -30.70
N GLY A 50 -23.17 -25.14 -30.70
CA GLY A 50 -22.31 -25.71 -29.66
C GLY A 50 -20.95 -25.02 -29.56
N LEU A 51 -20.32 -24.68 -30.70
CA LEU A 51 -19.09 -23.90 -30.73
C LEU A 51 -19.29 -22.47 -30.22
N ILE A 52 -20.40 -21.81 -30.59
CA ILE A 52 -20.75 -20.48 -30.08
C ILE A 52 -20.88 -20.51 -28.55
N VAL A 53 -21.63 -21.46 -28.01
CA VAL A 53 -21.80 -21.64 -26.56
C VAL A 53 -20.45 -21.94 -25.87
N ALA A 54 -19.62 -22.80 -26.46
CA ALA A 54 -18.30 -23.12 -25.92
C ALA A 54 -17.38 -21.89 -25.87
N LEU A 55 -17.36 -21.06 -26.92
CA LEU A 55 -16.55 -19.83 -26.98
C LEU A 55 -17.03 -18.80 -25.95
N TYR A 56 -18.35 -18.59 -25.83
CA TYR A 56 -18.88 -17.71 -24.78
C TYR A 56 -18.60 -18.23 -23.38
N THR A 57 -18.73 -19.54 -23.15
CA THR A 57 -18.41 -20.14 -21.85
C THR A 57 -16.93 -19.95 -21.51
N ALA A 58 -16.03 -20.20 -22.45
CA ALA A 58 -14.60 -19.97 -22.28
C ALA A 58 -14.31 -18.48 -21.99
N ASP A 59 -14.96 -17.57 -22.71
CA ASP A 59 -14.83 -16.14 -22.51
C ASP A 59 -15.30 -15.69 -21.12
N LEU A 60 -16.44 -16.21 -20.63
CA LEU A 60 -16.96 -15.96 -19.28
C LEU A 60 -16.01 -16.51 -18.20
N VAL A 61 -15.49 -17.72 -18.37
CA VAL A 61 -14.51 -18.32 -17.44
C VAL A 61 -13.22 -17.50 -17.39
N LEU A 62 -12.71 -17.07 -18.55
CA LEU A 62 -11.51 -16.25 -18.62
C LEU A 62 -11.75 -14.86 -18.03
N ALA A 63 -12.93 -14.28 -18.19
CA ALA A 63 -13.29 -13.01 -17.55
C ALA A 63 -13.34 -13.13 -16.03
N TRP A 64 -13.94 -14.20 -15.51
CA TRP A 64 -13.94 -14.49 -14.08
C TRP A 64 -12.52 -14.67 -13.53
N ARG A 65 -11.63 -15.28 -14.32
CA ARG A 65 -10.21 -15.43 -13.99
C ARG A 65 -9.34 -14.21 -14.30
N GLN A 66 -9.93 -13.09 -14.73
CA GLN A 66 -9.22 -11.85 -15.12
C GLN A 66 -8.18 -12.05 -16.26
N MET A 67 -8.35 -13.10 -17.06
CA MET A 67 -7.50 -13.46 -18.21
C MET A 67 -8.24 -13.33 -19.55
N ALA A 68 -9.30 -12.50 -19.59
CA ALA A 68 -10.12 -12.33 -20.78
C ALA A 68 -9.30 -11.94 -22.02
N ARG A 69 -9.54 -12.63 -23.13
CA ARG A 69 -8.93 -12.33 -24.43
C ARG A 69 -10.04 -11.92 -25.41
N PRO A 70 -10.03 -10.68 -25.94
CA PRO A 70 -11.11 -10.18 -26.79
C PRO A 70 -11.38 -11.04 -28.03
N TRP A 71 -10.36 -11.70 -28.59
CA TRP A 71 -10.49 -12.48 -29.82
C TRP A 71 -11.46 -13.66 -29.68
N ILE A 72 -11.50 -14.34 -28.52
CA ILE A 72 -12.42 -15.48 -28.27
C ILE A 72 -13.87 -15.01 -28.43
N ARG A 73 -14.18 -13.87 -27.83
CA ARG A 73 -15.49 -13.23 -27.93
C ARG A 73 -15.80 -12.76 -29.34
N MET A 74 -14.84 -12.14 -30.03
CA MET A 74 -15.04 -11.70 -31.41
C MET A 74 -15.34 -12.89 -32.34
N THR A 75 -14.71 -14.04 -32.12
CA THR A 75 -15.03 -15.28 -32.85
C THR A 75 -16.45 -15.75 -32.57
N ALA A 76 -16.92 -15.71 -31.31
CA ALA A 76 -18.29 -16.06 -30.97
C ALA A 76 -19.32 -15.13 -31.64
N HIS A 77 -19.07 -13.81 -31.63
CA HIS A 77 -19.91 -12.83 -32.31
C HIS A 77 -19.91 -13.02 -33.82
N ALA A 78 -18.76 -13.31 -34.43
CA ALA A 78 -18.65 -13.55 -35.86
C ALA A 78 -19.48 -14.79 -36.28
N LEU A 79 -19.36 -15.89 -35.54
CA LEU A 79 -20.16 -17.09 -35.76
C LEU A 79 -21.66 -16.83 -35.56
N THR A 80 -22.02 -16.06 -34.54
CA THR A 80 -23.43 -15.66 -34.31
C THR A 80 -23.94 -14.77 -35.45
N GLY A 81 -23.09 -13.89 -36.00
CA GLY A 81 -23.40 -13.08 -37.18
C GLY A 81 -23.70 -13.94 -38.41
N VAL A 82 -22.96 -15.04 -38.60
CA VAL A 82 -23.25 -16.03 -39.64
C VAL A 82 -24.60 -16.70 -39.39
N THR A 83 -24.87 -17.14 -38.15
CA THR A 83 -26.18 -17.71 -37.76
C THR A 83 -27.32 -16.74 -38.05
N ILE A 84 -27.17 -15.45 -37.74
CA ILE A 84 -28.16 -14.41 -38.07
C ILE A 84 -28.38 -14.32 -39.58
N ALA A 85 -27.29 -14.26 -40.37
CA ALA A 85 -27.39 -14.18 -41.82
C ALA A 85 -28.15 -15.37 -42.43
N LEU A 86 -27.89 -16.59 -41.95
CA LEU A 86 -28.59 -17.81 -42.39
C LEU A 86 -30.08 -17.79 -42.01
N ASN A 87 -30.40 -17.37 -40.79
CA ASN A 87 -31.79 -17.25 -40.33
C ASN A 87 -32.57 -16.21 -41.14
N VAL A 88 -31.95 -15.06 -41.42
CA VAL A 88 -32.54 -14.02 -42.25
C VAL A 88 -32.71 -14.51 -43.69
N SER A 89 -31.72 -15.20 -44.26
CA SER A 89 -31.83 -15.78 -45.60
C SER A 89 -33.00 -16.76 -45.70
N ALA A 90 -33.10 -17.71 -44.77
CA ALA A 90 -34.21 -18.67 -44.73
C ALA A 90 -35.58 -17.97 -44.58
N ALA A 91 -35.62 -16.85 -43.85
CA ALA A 91 -36.83 -16.04 -43.73
C ALA A 91 -37.23 -15.37 -45.07
N VAL A 92 -36.25 -14.89 -45.84
CA VAL A 92 -36.44 -14.31 -47.19
C VAL A 92 -36.90 -15.38 -48.18
N ASP A 93 -36.27 -16.55 -48.17
CA ASP A 93 -36.59 -17.65 -49.10
C ASP A 93 -38.01 -18.19 -48.88
N GLY A 94 -38.52 -18.09 -47.65
CA GLY A 94 -39.91 -18.39 -47.33
C GLY A 94 -40.92 -17.27 -47.62
N MET A 95 -40.52 -16.14 -48.24
CA MET A 95 -41.44 -15.09 -48.66
C MET A 95 -42.04 -15.37 -50.05
N PRO A 96 -43.33 -15.05 -50.28
CA PRO A 96 -43.93 -15.19 -51.61
C PRO A 96 -43.17 -14.39 -52.66
N GLY A 97 -42.73 -15.04 -53.74
CA GLY A 97 -42.02 -14.39 -54.85
C GLY A 97 -40.50 -14.28 -54.68
N THR A 98 -39.91 -14.83 -53.60
CA THR A 98 -38.45 -14.88 -53.35
C THR A 98 -37.74 -13.55 -53.65
N PRO A 99 -38.11 -12.46 -52.94
CA PRO A 99 -37.52 -11.14 -53.16
C PRO A 99 -36.02 -11.15 -52.84
N THR A 100 -35.27 -10.22 -53.44
CA THR A 100 -33.88 -9.98 -53.02
C THR A 100 -33.85 -9.48 -51.57
N LEU A 101 -32.71 -9.63 -50.87
CA LEU A 101 -32.55 -9.16 -49.49
C LEU A 101 -33.01 -7.70 -49.31
N SER A 102 -32.61 -6.80 -50.21
CA SER A 102 -33.01 -5.38 -50.17
C SER A 102 -34.52 -5.17 -50.32
N GLU A 103 -35.19 -5.98 -51.14
CA GLU A 103 -36.64 -5.90 -51.33
C GLU A 103 -37.39 -6.46 -50.12
N ALA A 104 -36.90 -7.57 -49.56
CA ALA A 104 -37.45 -8.17 -48.34
C ALA A 104 -37.39 -7.21 -47.13
N PHE A 105 -36.30 -6.43 -47.01
CA PHE A 105 -36.17 -5.39 -45.98
C PHE A 105 -37.26 -4.32 -46.07
N GLY A 106 -37.72 -3.99 -47.28
CA GLY A 106 -38.81 -3.02 -47.48
C GLY A 106 -40.21 -3.62 -47.34
N GLN A 107 -40.37 -4.91 -47.66
CA GLN A 107 -41.68 -5.58 -47.65
C GLN A 107 -42.12 -6.07 -46.27
N ASP A 108 -41.22 -6.73 -45.52
CA ASP A 108 -41.56 -7.30 -44.21
C ASP A 108 -40.33 -7.32 -43.28
N PHE A 109 -39.93 -6.11 -42.88
CA PHE A 109 -38.85 -5.91 -41.92
C PHE A 109 -39.09 -6.64 -40.58
N GLY A 110 -40.36 -6.73 -40.15
CA GLY A 110 -40.74 -7.37 -38.90
C GLY A 110 -40.41 -8.86 -38.88
N ARG A 111 -40.68 -9.56 -39.99
CA ARG A 111 -40.30 -10.97 -40.15
C ARG A 111 -38.79 -11.18 -40.14
N LEU A 112 -38.03 -10.38 -40.89
CA LEU A 112 -36.57 -10.47 -40.92
C LEU A 112 -35.94 -10.21 -39.55
N LEU A 113 -36.44 -9.18 -38.85
CA LEU A 113 -36.07 -8.92 -37.48
C LEU A 113 -36.40 -10.13 -36.60
N GLY A 114 -37.61 -10.68 -36.63
CA GLY A 114 -37.99 -11.84 -35.81
C GLY A 114 -37.01 -13.01 -35.91
N HIS A 115 -36.54 -13.33 -37.12
CA HIS A 115 -35.55 -14.37 -37.35
C HIS A 115 -34.12 -14.00 -36.92
N ALA A 116 -33.74 -12.72 -36.99
CA ALA A 116 -32.46 -12.22 -36.49
C ALA A 116 -32.42 -12.02 -34.97
N MET A 117 -33.58 -11.74 -34.35
CA MET A 117 -33.66 -11.25 -32.98
C MET A 117 -33.29 -12.32 -31.96
N MET A 118 -33.54 -13.61 -32.23
CA MET A 118 -33.25 -14.68 -31.27
C MET A 118 -31.73 -14.82 -31.00
N PRO A 119 -30.84 -14.91 -32.02
CA PRO A 119 -29.40 -14.87 -31.78
C PRO A 119 -28.90 -13.52 -31.22
N ILE A 120 -29.50 -12.39 -31.63
CA ILE A 120 -29.14 -11.06 -31.08
C ILE A 120 -29.44 -11.00 -29.58
N ALA A 121 -30.62 -11.46 -29.16
CA ALA A 121 -31.00 -11.50 -27.76
C ALA A 121 -30.04 -12.37 -26.94
N TYR A 122 -29.59 -13.50 -27.49
CA TYR A 122 -28.56 -14.34 -26.87
C TYR A 122 -27.23 -13.58 -26.67
N VAL A 123 -26.75 -12.86 -27.70
CA VAL A 123 -25.54 -12.02 -27.60
C VAL A 123 -25.70 -10.96 -26.50
N ILE A 124 -26.83 -10.26 -26.45
CA ILE A 124 -27.09 -9.23 -25.44
C ILE A 124 -27.08 -9.84 -24.03
N LEU A 125 -27.79 -10.96 -23.82
CA LEU A 125 -27.86 -11.63 -22.52
C LEU A 125 -26.47 -12.12 -22.07
N THR A 126 -25.68 -12.68 -22.98
CA THR A 126 -24.30 -13.12 -22.67
C THR A 126 -23.37 -11.96 -22.36
N GLU A 127 -23.47 -10.81 -23.04
CA GLU A 127 -22.69 -9.61 -22.71
C GLU A 127 -23.08 -9.01 -21.35
N VAL A 128 -24.37 -9.01 -21.01
CA VAL A 128 -24.84 -8.59 -19.68
C VAL A 128 -24.31 -9.53 -18.60
N ALA A 129 -24.38 -10.84 -18.81
CA ALA A 129 -23.84 -11.83 -17.89
C ALA A 129 -22.32 -11.68 -17.72
N ARG A 130 -21.60 -11.46 -18.83
CA ARG A 130 -20.16 -11.18 -18.83
C ARG A 130 -19.83 -9.95 -18.02
N TRP A 131 -20.54 -8.85 -18.25
CA TRP A 131 -20.34 -7.60 -17.50
C TRP A 131 -20.54 -7.84 -16.01
N ALA A 132 -21.61 -8.54 -15.62
CA ALA A 132 -21.89 -8.86 -14.23
C ALA A 132 -20.79 -9.76 -13.62
N ILE A 133 -20.36 -10.83 -14.30
CA ILE A 133 -19.32 -11.75 -13.83
C ILE A 133 -17.97 -11.03 -13.70
N ALA A 134 -17.55 -10.29 -14.73
CA ALA A 134 -16.30 -9.54 -14.71
C ALA A 134 -16.31 -8.45 -13.64
N ARG A 135 -17.46 -7.85 -13.38
CA ARG A 135 -17.66 -6.87 -12.31
C ARG A 135 -17.51 -7.53 -10.94
N THR A 136 -18.22 -8.61 -10.67
CA THR A 136 -18.14 -9.34 -9.39
C THR A 136 -16.72 -9.84 -9.14
N ALA A 137 -16.06 -10.44 -10.13
CA ALA A 137 -14.68 -10.93 -10.00
C ALA A 137 -13.67 -9.82 -9.65
N ARG A 138 -13.90 -8.59 -10.12
CA ARG A 138 -13.07 -7.42 -9.76
C ARG A 138 -13.34 -6.97 -8.33
N LEU A 139 -14.61 -6.91 -7.93
CA LEU A 139 -15.01 -6.56 -6.56
C LEU A 139 -14.44 -7.57 -5.55
N GLU A 140 -14.52 -8.87 -5.85
CA GLU A 140 -13.95 -9.94 -5.02
C GLU A 140 -12.42 -9.86 -4.90
N ALA A 141 -11.75 -9.35 -5.94
CA ALA A 141 -10.31 -9.13 -5.93
C ALA A 141 -9.88 -7.84 -5.20
N GLY A 142 -10.82 -7.11 -4.58
CA GLY A 142 -10.53 -5.84 -3.90
C GLY A 142 -10.14 -4.70 -4.85
N LEU A 143 -10.46 -4.82 -6.15
CA LEU A 143 -10.27 -3.75 -7.13
C LEU A 143 -11.48 -2.83 -7.06
N ASP A 144 -11.37 -1.79 -6.21
CA ASP A 144 -12.44 -0.86 -5.92
C ASP A 144 -12.96 -0.07 -7.13
N VAL A 145 -14.17 0.43 -6.98
CA VAL A 145 -15.11 0.80 -8.05
C VAL A 145 -14.80 2.11 -8.80
N ASP A 146 -13.89 2.94 -8.31
CA ASP A 146 -13.57 4.26 -8.89
C ASP A 146 -12.41 4.27 -9.89
N GLN A 147 -11.98 3.09 -10.34
CA GLN A 147 -10.85 2.94 -11.25
C GLN A 147 -11.22 3.01 -12.75
N ALA A 148 -12.44 3.34 -13.14
CA ALA A 148 -12.77 3.44 -14.57
C ALA A 148 -12.89 4.90 -15.00
N LEU A 149 -12.18 5.27 -16.08
CA LEU A 149 -12.48 6.52 -16.79
C LEU A 149 -13.84 6.38 -17.45
N THR A 150 -14.78 7.25 -17.08
CA THR A 150 -16.13 7.28 -17.64
C THR A 150 -16.15 7.98 -19.00
N LEU A 151 -17.15 7.67 -19.82
CA LEU A 151 -17.33 8.37 -21.10
C LEU A 151 -17.55 9.88 -20.90
N ALA A 152 -18.21 10.28 -19.81
CA ALA A 152 -18.39 11.69 -19.47
C ALA A 152 -17.05 12.41 -19.26
N GLU A 153 -16.07 11.76 -18.63
CA GLU A 153 -14.74 12.35 -18.41
C GLU A 153 -13.93 12.48 -19.70
N TRP A 154 -14.10 11.54 -20.64
CA TRP A 154 -13.53 11.65 -21.98
C TRP A 154 -14.13 12.83 -22.75
N ALA A 155 -15.45 13.02 -22.66
CA ALA A 155 -16.14 14.11 -23.35
C ALA A 155 -15.85 15.49 -22.72
N LEU A 156 -15.91 15.59 -21.39
CA LEU A 156 -15.85 16.88 -20.68
C LEU A 156 -14.42 17.34 -20.37
N ASN A 157 -13.48 16.42 -20.18
CA ASN A 157 -12.11 16.76 -19.79
C ASN A 157 -11.07 15.89 -20.51
N PHE A 158 -11.24 15.77 -21.84
CA PHE A 158 -10.41 14.92 -22.69
C PHE A 158 -8.90 15.04 -22.41
N ARG A 159 -8.39 16.26 -22.28
CA ARG A 159 -6.94 16.50 -22.11
C ARG A 159 -6.39 15.93 -20.80
N VAL A 160 -7.11 16.09 -19.69
CA VAL A 160 -6.66 15.58 -18.39
C VAL A 160 -6.91 14.07 -18.32
N THR A 161 -8.07 13.63 -18.78
CA THR A 161 -8.45 12.20 -18.89
C THR A 161 -7.43 11.42 -19.73
N TRP A 162 -6.95 11.99 -20.84
CA TRP A 162 -5.90 11.38 -21.66
C TRP A 162 -4.58 11.19 -20.90
N ARG A 163 -4.15 12.18 -20.09
CA ARG A 163 -2.92 12.03 -19.29
C ARG A 163 -3.07 10.98 -18.19
N ILE A 164 -4.24 10.93 -17.55
CA ILE A 164 -4.56 9.91 -16.54
C ILE A 164 -4.51 8.53 -17.20
N PHE A 165 -5.16 8.38 -18.36
CA PHE A 165 -5.13 7.15 -19.16
C PHE A 165 -3.71 6.74 -19.52
N GLN A 166 -2.93 7.67 -20.07
CA GLN A 166 -1.55 7.39 -20.47
C GLN A 166 -0.70 6.94 -19.27
N HIS A 167 -0.81 7.60 -18.11
CA HIS A 167 -0.04 7.23 -16.93
C HIS A 167 -0.42 5.83 -16.42
N ALA A 168 -1.73 5.56 -16.26
CA ALA A 168 -2.23 4.25 -15.83
C ALA A 168 -1.90 3.11 -16.81
N LYS A 169 -1.70 3.41 -18.10
CA LYS A 169 -1.29 2.42 -19.11
C LYS A 169 0.21 2.23 -19.22
N THR A 170 0.99 3.25 -18.86
CA THR A 170 2.45 3.19 -18.92
C THR A 170 3.06 2.58 -17.67
N TYR A 171 2.44 2.82 -16.51
CA TYR A 171 2.98 2.45 -15.20
C TYR A 171 2.04 1.48 -14.47
N PRO A 172 2.54 0.66 -13.52
CA PRO A 172 1.71 -0.18 -12.67
C PRO A 172 0.94 0.69 -11.67
N ALA A 173 -0.09 1.36 -12.15
CA ALA A 173 -0.91 2.30 -11.40
C ALA A 173 -2.39 2.08 -11.72
N THR A 174 -3.24 2.18 -10.71
CA THR A 174 -4.68 2.26 -10.94
C THR A 174 -5.02 3.62 -11.53
N TYR A 175 -6.22 3.77 -12.12
CA TYR A 175 -6.66 5.08 -12.59
C TYR A 175 -6.85 6.09 -11.44
N ALA A 176 -7.16 5.63 -10.23
CA ALA A 176 -7.22 6.47 -9.05
C ALA A 176 -5.83 7.02 -8.71
N ASP A 177 -4.80 6.16 -8.67
CA ASP A 177 -3.41 6.57 -8.46
C ASP A 177 -2.95 7.55 -9.54
N ALA A 178 -3.31 7.26 -10.81
CA ALA A 178 -2.99 8.13 -11.93
C ALA A 178 -3.67 9.51 -11.84
N ARG A 179 -4.90 9.60 -11.31
CA ARG A 179 -5.57 10.89 -11.07
C ARG A 179 -4.84 11.71 -10.02
N VAL A 180 -4.49 11.08 -8.89
CA VAL A 180 -3.73 11.73 -7.81
C VAL A 180 -2.39 12.22 -8.37
N PHE A 181 -1.65 11.35 -9.05
CA PHE A 181 -0.36 11.72 -9.66
C PHE A 181 -0.46 12.89 -10.65
N VAL A 182 -1.43 12.84 -11.57
CA VAL A 182 -1.61 13.92 -12.56
C VAL A 182 -1.98 15.24 -11.90
N ARG A 183 -2.81 15.20 -10.85
CA ARG A 183 -3.20 16.37 -10.05
C ARG A 183 -2.00 16.93 -9.29
N ASP A 184 -1.26 16.10 -8.55
CA ASP A 184 -0.13 16.53 -7.73
C ASP A 184 1.00 17.10 -8.61
N LEU A 185 1.24 16.50 -9.77
CA LEU A 185 2.18 17.02 -10.75
C LEU A 185 1.72 18.37 -11.34
N ALA A 186 0.42 18.58 -11.51
CA ALA A 186 -0.12 19.86 -11.94
C ALA A 186 0.03 20.93 -10.85
N VAL A 187 -0.28 20.60 -9.59
CA VAL A 187 -0.07 21.45 -8.42
C VAL A 187 1.39 21.87 -8.34
N TYR A 188 2.32 20.92 -8.39
CA TYR A 188 3.75 21.20 -8.35
C TYR A 188 4.20 22.12 -9.50
N ARG A 189 3.73 21.88 -10.73
CA ARG A 189 4.09 22.73 -11.88
C ARG A 189 3.53 24.14 -11.77
N VAL A 190 2.32 24.30 -11.24
CA VAL A 190 1.71 25.62 -11.01
C VAL A 190 2.47 26.34 -9.90
N TRP A 191 2.73 25.67 -8.78
CA TRP A 191 3.54 26.19 -7.69
C TRP A 191 4.90 26.67 -8.19
N GLN A 192 5.64 25.85 -8.94
CA GLN A 192 6.97 26.23 -9.44
C GLN A 192 6.99 27.51 -10.30
N LYS A 193 5.88 27.83 -10.98
CA LYS A 193 5.77 29.07 -11.77
C LYS A 193 5.44 30.28 -10.93
N GLU A 194 4.63 30.12 -9.89
CA GLU A 194 4.16 31.22 -9.04
C GLU A 194 4.98 31.38 -7.74
N ARG A 195 5.86 30.41 -7.42
CA ARG A 195 6.69 30.35 -6.20
C ARG A 195 7.37 31.66 -5.89
N ALA A 196 8.12 32.21 -6.84
CA ALA A 196 8.87 33.46 -6.62
C ALA A 196 7.95 34.66 -6.34
N ARG A 197 6.80 34.74 -7.01
CA ARG A 197 5.83 35.82 -6.78
C ARG A 197 5.13 35.69 -5.44
N TYR A 198 4.91 34.46 -4.97
CA TYR A 198 4.30 34.20 -3.68
C TYR A 198 5.30 34.43 -2.53
N ALA A 199 6.48 33.81 -2.58
CA ALA A 199 7.45 33.85 -1.50
C ALA A 199 8.13 35.23 -1.35
N THR A 200 8.59 35.83 -2.46
CA THR A 200 9.39 37.06 -2.43
C THR A 200 8.67 38.28 -3.00
N GLY A 201 7.42 38.14 -3.43
CA GLY A 201 6.66 39.23 -4.05
C GLY A 201 6.03 40.20 -3.05
N THR A 202 5.57 41.34 -3.60
CA THR A 202 4.78 42.31 -2.85
C THR A 202 3.46 41.69 -2.37
N PRO A 203 2.79 42.24 -1.33
CA PRO A 203 1.49 41.74 -0.88
C PRO A 203 0.44 41.65 -2.00
N ALA A 204 0.45 42.60 -2.93
CA ALA A 204 -0.43 42.58 -4.11
C ALA A 204 -0.09 41.42 -5.08
N ALA A 205 1.19 41.11 -5.28
CA ALA A 205 1.62 39.97 -6.10
C ALA A 205 1.20 38.64 -5.47
N ARG A 206 1.33 38.52 -4.13
CA ARG A 206 0.85 37.35 -3.37
C ARG A 206 -0.66 37.14 -3.52
N ALA A 207 -1.45 38.19 -3.32
CA ALA A 207 -2.90 38.13 -3.50
C ALA A 207 -3.27 37.71 -4.94
N ALA A 208 -2.60 38.28 -5.95
CA ALA A 208 -2.83 37.90 -7.35
C ALA A 208 -2.50 36.43 -7.66
N VAL A 209 -1.53 35.83 -6.96
CA VAL A 209 -1.26 34.38 -7.05
C VAL A 209 -2.43 33.61 -6.47
N LEU A 210 -2.87 33.94 -5.25
CA LEU A 210 -3.98 33.27 -4.58
C LEU A 210 -5.28 33.32 -5.39
N ASP A 211 -5.55 34.44 -6.07
CA ASP A 211 -6.75 34.60 -6.89
C ASP A 211 -6.71 33.77 -8.18
N ARG A 212 -5.53 33.51 -8.74
CA ARG A 212 -5.36 32.72 -9.98
C ARG A 212 -5.30 31.22 -9.73
N MET A 213 -4.85 30.79 -8.55
CA MET A 213 -4.68 29.36 -8.22
C MET A 213 -5.92 28.50 -8.50
N PRO A 214 -7.14 28.89 -8.09
CA PRO A 214 -8.34 28.11 -8.37
C PRO A 214 -8.57 27.86 -9.87
N ALA A 215 -8.41 28.89 -10.70
CA ALA A 215 -8.61 28.76 -12.15
C ALA A 215 -7.55 27.85 -12.81
N LEU A 216 -6.30 27.89 -12.31
CA LEU A 216 -5.22 27.06 -12.83
C LEU A 216 -5.38 25.57 -12.48
N LEU A 217 -5.99 25.28 -11.32
CA LEU A 217 -6.12 23.91 -10.80
C LEU A 217 -7.52 23.30 -10.99
N ALA A 218 -8.52 24.09 -11.37
CA ALA A 218 -9.88 23.63 -11.64
C ALA A 218 -9.96 22.42 -12.60
N PRO A 219 -9.18 22.33 -13.70
CA PRO A 219 -9.22 21.16 -14.58
C PRO A 219 -8.80 19.84 -13.91
N TYR A 220 -8.17 19.89 -12.74
CA TYR A 220 -7.70 18.74 -11.97
C TYR A 220 -8.57 18.43 -10.75
N GLY A 221 -9.74 19.08 -10.63
CA GLY A 221 -10.70 18.83 -9.55
C GLY A 221 -10.26 19.34 -8.18
N VAL A 222 -9.39 20.36 -8.14
CA VAL A 222 -9.00 21.03 -6.89
C VAL A 222 -10.03 22.09 -6.53
N SER A 223 -10.54 22.08 -5.30
CA SER A 223 -11.49 23.08 -4.82
C SER A 223 -10.86 24.47 -4.70
N VAL A 224 -11.69 25.52 -4.68
CA VAL A 224 -11.22 26.90 -4.54
C VAL A 224 -10.43 27.09 -3.23
N GLU A 225 -10.99 26.59 -2.13
CA GLU A 225 -10.37 26.66 -0.79
C GLU A 225 -9.02 25.96 -0.79
N ARG A 226 -8.98 24.70 -1.27
CA ARG A 226 -7.73 23.95 -1.38
C ARG A 226 -6.70 24.65 -2.25
N ALA A 227 -7.11 25.21 -3.39
CA ALA A 227 -6.20 25.91 -4.29
C ALA A 227 -5.57 27.17 -3.67
N ARG A 228 -6.29 27.86 -2.76
CA ARG A 228 -5.75 29.02 -2.03
C ARG A 228 -4.83 28.64 -0.88
N GLU A 229 -5.01 27.47 -0.29
CA GLU A 229 -4.15 26.93 0.77
C GLU A 229 -2.81 26.40 0.23
N LEU A 230 -2.84 25.75 -0.94
CA LEU A 230 -1.69 25.06 -1.52
C LEU A 230 -0.37 25.88 -1.54
N PRO A 231 -0.35 27.17 -1.91
CA PRO A 231 0.89 27.95 -1.92
C PRO A 231 1.57 28.08 -0.55
N ALA A 232 0.78 28.22 0.52
CA ALA A 232 1.30 28.30 1.88
C ALA A 232 1.89 26.93 2.30
N GLU A 233 1.13 25.85 2.08
CA GLU A 233 1.59 24.50 2.40
C GLU A 233 2.85 24.11 1.64
N MET A 234 2.94 24.45 0.35
CA MET A 234 4.10 24.14 -0.47
C MET A 234 5.34 24.92 -0.01
N LEU A 235 5.16 26.17 0.44
CA LEU A 235 6.25 26.97 1.00
C LEU A 235 6.72 26.37 2.33
N GLU A 236 5.80 26.04 3.24
CA GLU A 236 6.12 25.38 4.51
C GLU A 236 6.85 24.04 4.31
N GLN A 237 6.42 23.24 3.33
CA GLN A 237 7.08 21.99 2.98
C GLN A 237 8.50 22.22 2.47
N GLU A 238 8.73 23.25 1.66
CA GLU A 238 10.07 23.61 1.18
C GLU A 238 10.96 24.08 2.33
N GLU A 239 10.46 24.95 3.21
CA GLU A 239 11.19 25.42 4.39
C GLU A 239 11.55 24.26 5.33
N ALA A 240 10.60 23.35 5.58
CA ALA A 240 10.86 22.15 6.37
C ALA A 240 11.90 21.23 5.73
N GLN A 241 11.90 21.10 4.39
CA GLN A 241 12.92 20.35 3.66
C GLN A 241 14.28 21.03 3.73
N GLU A 242 14.33 22.36 3.65
CA GLU A 242 15.57 23.14 3.77
C GLU A 242 16.14 23.05 5.19
N GLU A 243 15.31 23.19 6.22
CA GLU A 243 15.71 22.97 7.60
C GLU A 243 16.22 21.54 7.83
N ALA A 244 15.54 20.53 7.30
CA ALA A 244 15.98 19.14 7.40
C ALA A 244 17.35 18.93 6.73
N ARG A 245 17.58 19.56 5.57
CA ARG A 245 18.89 19.54 4.89
C ARG A 245 19.96 20.25 5.70
N GLN A 246 19.64 21.40 6.31
CA GLN A 246 20.58 22.15 7.15
C GLN A 246 20.93 21.36 8.42
N ARG A 247 19.95 20.75 9.08
CA ARG A 247 20.17 19.88 10.25
C ARG A 247 21.01 18.65 9.87
N ALA A 248 20.72 18.01 8.75
CA ALA A 248 21.52 16.88 8.26
C ALA A 248 22.96 17.30 7.92
N MET A 249 23.16 18.51 7.40
CA MET A 249 24.50 19.06 7.13
C MET A 249 25.25 19.37 8.44
N GLN A 250 24.59 20.00 9.42
CA GLN A 250 25.17 20.26 10.74
C GLN A 250 25.56 18.96 11.44
N GLN A 251 24.68 17.95 11.45
CA GLN A 251 24.99 16.63 12.00
C GLN A 251 26.23 16.01 11.35
N ARG A 252 26.38 16.11 10.02
CA ARG A 252 27.58 15.62 9.33
C ARG A 252 28.84 16.36 9.76
N VAL A 253 28.77 17.68 9.95
CA VAL A 253 29.89 18.49 10.42
C VAL A 253 30.25 18.12 11.86
N ASP A 254 29.26 17.99 12.74
CA ASP A 254 29.46 17.61 14.14
C ASP A 254 30.05 16.20 14.26
N GLU A 255 29.55 15.25 13.47
CA GLU A 255 30.10 13.89 13.38
C GLU A 255 31.54 13.89 12.85
N GLN A 256 31.87 14.75 11.88
CA GLN A 256 33.24 14.89 11.40
C GLN A 256 34.16 15.46 12.48
N GLN A 257 33.73 16.49 13.19
CA GLN A 257 34.49 17.06 14.30
C GLN A 257 34.65 16.06 15.45
N GLN A 258 33.61 15.28 15.75
CA GLN A 258 33.67 14.21 16.75
C GLN A 258 34.72 13.17 16.35
N ARG A 259 34.69 12.71 15.09
CA ARG A 259 35.69 11.77 14.55
C ARG A 259 37.10 12.33 14.65
N GLN A 260 37.31 13.60 14.30
CA GLN A 260 38.61 14.27 14.44
C GLN A 260 39.07 14.29 15.90
N ARG A 261 38.19 14.65 16.85
CA ARG A 261 38.52 14.63 18.29
C ARG A 261 38.84 13.23 18.80
N ASP A 262 38.12 12.22 18.34
CA ASP A 262 38.34 10.83 18.73
C ASP A 262 39.65 10.29 18.14
N GLU A 263 39.99 10.67 16.89
CA GLU A 263 41.27 10.39 16.25
C GLU A 263 42.43 11.06 17.01
N GLU A 264 42.31 12.35 17.34
CA GLU A 264 43.29 13.09 18.14
C GLU A 264 43.49 12.45 19.52
N ARG A 265 42.41 12.04 20.20
CA ARG A 265 42.49 11.33 21.48
C ARG A 265 43.18 9.98 21.35
N ALA A 266 42.87 9.23 20.29
CA ALA A 266 43.52 7.96 20.00
C ALA A 266 45.00 8.13 19.69
N GLU A 267 45.39 9.19 18.97
CA GLU A 267 46.79 9.55 18.73
C GLU A 267 47.51 9.93 20.03
N GLN A 268 46.92 10.80 20.86
CA GLN A 268 47.48 11.14 22.17
C GLN A 268 47.66 9.91 23.07
N GLN A 269 46.70 8.97 23.03
CA GLN A 269 46.82 7.73 23.78
C GLN A 269 47.95 6.85 23.23
N ARG A 270 48.06 6.70 21.90
CA ARG A 270 49.17 5.99 21.25
C ARG A 270 50.52 6.59 21.60
N GLU A 271 50.64 7.93 21.64
CA GLU A 271 51.86 8.60 22.08
C GLU A 271 52.18 8.35 23.56
N ARG A 272 51.19 8.39 24.45
CA ARG A 272 51.37 8.08 25.88
C ARG A 272 51.83 6.64 26.07
N GLU A 273 51.22 5.69 25.39
CA GLU A 273 51.62 4.29 25.42
C GLU A 273 53.04 4.10 24.88
N ARG A 274 53.42 4.82 23.82
CA ARG A 274 54.79 4.82 23.28
C ARG A 274 55.80 5.35 24.31
N ARG A 275 55.52 6.48 24.95
CA ARG A 275 56.38 7.03 26.02
C ARG A 275 56.49 6.08 27.22
N GLN A 276 55.39 5.46 27.64
CA GLN A 276 55.41 4.48 28.73
C GLN A 276 56.26 3.25 28.40
N ARG A 277 56.22 2.78 27.14
CA ARG A 277 57.09 1.70 26.66
C ARG A 277 58.55 2.11 26.65
N GLU A 278 58.87 3.29 26.10
CA GLU A 278 60.23 3.84 26.10
C GLU A 278 60.78 3.97 27.54
N ASP A 279 59.98 4.51 28.48
CA ASP A 279 60.35 4.61 29.90
C ASP A 279 60.53 3.24 30.57
N ALA A 280 59.70 2.26 30.21
CA ALA A 280 59.81 0.90 30.75
C ALA A 280 61.07 0.20 30.24
N GLU A 281 61.36 0.30 28.95
CA GLU A 281 62.59 -0.20 28.34
C GLU A 281 63.83 0.46 28.97
N GLN A 282 63.78 1.76 29.25
CA GLN A 282 64.88 2.47 29.89
C GLN A 282 65.10 2.00 31.35
N ARG A 283 64.02 1.82 32.12
CA ARG A 283 64.11 1.24 33.47
C ARG A 283 64.66 -0.19 33.47
N GLU A 284 64.34 -0.97 32.44
CA GLU A 284 64.85 -2.33 32.29
C GLU A 284 66.35 -2.32 31.97
N ARG A 285 66.81 -1.42 31.10
CA ARG A 285 68.25 -1.20 30.85
C ARG A 285 68.99 -0.78 32.11
N GLU A 286 68.45 0.17 32.88
CA GLU A 286 69.05 0.60 34.14
C GLU A 286 69.13 -0.54 35.18
N ARG A 287 68.13 -1.43 35.22
CA ARG A 287 68.19 -2.64 36.06
C ARG A 287 69.30 -3.58 35.62
N GLN A 288 69.39 -3.87 34.32
CA GLN A 288 70.45 -4.72 33.78
C GLN A 288 71.84 -4.14 34.05
N GLU A 289 72.03 -2.83 33.87
CA GLU A 289 73.30 -2.16 34.21
C GLU A 289 73.64 -2.26 35.70
N ARG A 290 72.64 -2.12 36.59
CA ARG A 290 72.85 -2.29 38.04
C ARG A 290 73.19 -3.72 38.41
N GLU A 291 72.55 -4.70 37.79
CA GLU A 291 72.84 -6.13 37.99
C GLU A 291 74.25 -6.47 37.54
N VAL A 292 74.66 -5.99 36.35
CA VAL A 292 76.03 -6.16 35.84
C VAL A 292 77.04 -5.47 36.76
N ALA A 293 76.76 -4.24 37.22
CA ALA A 293 77.64 -3.52 38.14
C ALA A 293 77.73 -4.20 39.52
N HIS A 294 76.64 -4.81 39.99
CA HIS A 294 76.61 -5.59 41.23
C HIS A 294 77.45 -6.85 41.08
N GLN A 295 77.30 -7.59 39.98
CA GLN A 295 78.10 -8.77 39.68
C GLN A 295 79.59 -8.44 39.63
N ALA A 296 79.98 -7.37 38.93
CA ALA A 296 81.37 -6.92 38.85
C ALA A 296 81.96 -6.56 40.22
N ARG A 297 81.16 -6.05 41.17
CA ARG A 297 81.60 -5.82 42.55
C ARG A 297 81.83 -7.11 43.32
N MET A 298 80.94 -8.10 43.14
CA MET A 298 81.10 -9.41 43.77
C MET A 298 82.36 -10.11 43.28
N ASP A 299 82.61 -10.08 41.97
CA ASP A 299 83.82 -10.65 41.37
C ASP A 299 85.11 -9.93 41.85
N ALA A 300 85.04 -8.62 42.11
CA ALA A 300 86.16 -7.87 42.67
C ALA A 300 86.46 -8.25 44.12
N LEU A 301 85.41 -8.43 44.94
CA LEU A 301 85.54 -8.90 46.32
C LEU A 301 86.09 -10.34 46.38
N GLU A 302 85.70 -11.19 45.44
CA GLU A 302 86.22 -12.56 45.34
C GLU A 302 87.73 -12.57 45.02
N LYS A 303 88.18 -11.72 44.10
CA LYS A 303 89.62 -11.55 43.80
C LYS A 303 90.43 -11.02 44.99
N GLU A 304 89.85 -10.12 45.79
CA GLU A 304 90.49 -9.59 47.00
C GLU A 304 90.62 -10.69 48.09
N ALA A 305 89.61 -11.56 48.21
CA ALA A 305 89.67 -12.73 49.08
C ALA A 305 90.73 -13.75 48.63
N GLU A 306 90.88 -13.97 47.31
CA GLU A 306 91.91 -14.84 46.73
C GLU A 306 93.33 -14.32 46.99
N GLN A 307 93.55 -13.01 46.88
CA GLN A 307 94.84 -12.39 47.22
C GLN A 307 95.20 -12.53 48.70
N THR A 308 94.20 -12.44 49.58
CA THR A 308 94.38 -12.66 51.03
C THR A 308 94.73 -14.12 51.34
N ARG A 309 94.19 -15.07 50.56
CA ARG A 309 94.49 -16.50 50.67
C ARG A 309 95.91 -16.84 50.19
N GLN A 310 96.36 -16.23 49.10
CA GLN A 310 97.73 -16.35 48.59
C GLN A 310 98.78 -15.76 49.55
N GLN A 311 98.42 -14.74 50.35
CA GLN A 311 99.27 -14.26 51.44
C GLN A 311 99.40 -15.28 52.59
N GLY A 312 98.36 -16.07 52.87
CA GLY A 312 98.42 -17.15 53.85
C GLY A 312 99.30 -18.33 53.42
N GLU A 313 99.30 -18.68 52.13
CA GLU A 313 100.16 -19.74 51.58
C GLU A 313 101.65 -19.34 51.57
N LEU A 314 101.97 -18.03 51.46
CA LEU A 314 103.33 -17.50 51.62
C LEU A 314 103.86 -17.58 53.06
N ASP A 315 102.98 -17.58 54.06
CA ASP A 315 103.34 -17.78 55.47
C ASP A 315 103.48 -19.26 55.84
N GLU A 316 102.75 -20.15 55.15
CA GLU A 316 102.93 -21.60 55.27
C GLU A 316 104.25 -22.09 54.63
N LEU A 317 104.66 -21.51 53.50
CA LEU A 317 105.96 -21.80 52.86
C LEU A 317 107.18 -21.36 53.71
N ARG A 318 107.00 -20.41 54.64
CA ARG A 318 108.04 -20.04 55.62
C ARG A 318 108.22 -21.05 56.75
N ALA A 319 107.21 -21.89 57.01
CA ALA A 319 107.26 -22.92 58.05
C ALA A 319 107.89 -24.25 57.58
N ILE A 320 108.05 -24.45 56.27
CA ILE A 320 108.58 -25.70 55.67
C ILE A 320 110.11 -25.66 55.48
N VAL A 321 110.75 -24.48 55.59
CA VAL A 321 112.20 -24.33 55.37
C VAL A 321 113.05 -24.68 56.61
N ASP A 322 112.43 -24.91 57.78
CA ASP A 322 113.15 -25.27 59.02
C ASP A 322 113.02 -26.76 59.38
N GLY A 323 113.23 -27.62 58.39
CA GLY A 323 112.97 -29.05 58.50
C GLY A 323 113.89 -29.95 57.68
N GLN A 324 115.14 -29.56 57.43
CA GLN A 324 116.14 -30.48 56.88
C GLN A 324 116.93 -31.16 57.99
N SER A 325 116.58 -32.40 58.34
CA SER A 325 117.53 -33.50 58.60
C SER A 325 116.80 -34.77 59.05
N ARG A 326 116.54 -35.67 58.09
CA ARG A 326 117.02 -37.05 58.14
C ARG A 326 116.83 -37.73 56.79
N ALA A 327 117.96 -38.13 56.23
CA ALA A 327 118.07 -38.92 55.03
C ALA A 327 118.03 -40.43 55.35
N ALA A 328 117.67 -41.18 54.31
CA ALA A 328 117.76 -42.63 54.14
C ALA A 328 116.72 -43.45 54.92
N ALA A 329 115.95 -44.35 54.30
CA ALA A 329 116.40 -45.23 53.24
C ALA A 329 115.25 -45.95 52.49
N HIS A 330 115.56 -46.33 51.25
CA HIS A 330 114.94 -47.37 50.41
C HIS A 330 113.55 -47.06 49.83
N ARG A 331 113.39 -46.75 48.53
CA ARG A 331 113.58 -47.63 47.35
C ARG A 331 112.93 -49.03 47.43
N ALA A 332 111.82 -49.13 48.14
CA ALA A 332 110.69 -49.95 47.74
C ALA A 332 109.48 -49.12 48.17
N GLU A 333 108.64 -48.58 47.28
CA GLU A 333 107.61 -49.37 46.64
C GLU A 333 107.04 -48.53 45.48
N ALA A 334 107.48 -48.84 44.26
CA ALA A 334 106.93 -48.33 43.00
C ALA A 334 105.51 -48.87 42.69
N THR A 335 104.77 -49.26 43.72
CA THR A 335 103.39 -49.78 43.70
C THR A 335 102.42 -48.86 44.45
N VAL A 336 102.90 -47.95 45.31
CA VAL A 336 102.06 -46.91 45.97
C VAL A 336 101.75 -45.76 45.01
N ALA A 337 102.71 -45.34 44.17
CA ALA A 337 102.49 -44.27 43.18
C ALA A 337 101.49 -44.67 42.08
N THR A 338 101.38 -45.95 41.74
CA THR A 338 100.38 -46.45 40.78
C THR A 338 98.98 -46.55 41.41
N ALA A 339 98.89 -46.84 42.72
CA ALA A 339 97.64 -46.79 43.47
C ALA A 339 97.17 -45.34 43.74
N GLU A 340 98.08 -44.39 43.99
CA GLU A 340 97.75 -42.96 44.11
C GLU A 340 97.28 -42.36 42.80
N ILE A 341 97.92 -42.70 41.67
CA ILE A 341 97.47 -42.26 40.34
C ILE A 341 96.10 -42.89 40.00
N GLN A 342 95.86 -44.17 40.32
CA GLN A 342 94.54 -44.78 40.12
C GLN A 342 93.47 -44.20 41.05
N ALA A 343 93.81 -43.88 42.30
CA ALA A 343 92.90 -43.25 43.26
C ALA A 343 92.58 -41.79 42.90
N THR A 344 93.55 -41.01 42.44
CA THR A 344 93.32 -39.64 41.96
C THR A 344 92.60 -39.61 40.62
N THR A 345 92.88 -40.57 39.70
CA THR A 345 92.13 -40.69 38.45
C THR A 345 90.68 -41.11 38.72
N ALA A 346 90.46 -42.03 39.67
CA ALA A 346 89.11 -42.43 40.11
C ALA A 346 88.38 -41.28 40.83
N ALA A 347 89.05 -40.51 41.68
CA ALA A 347 88.47 -39.35 42.36
C ALA A 347 88.12 -38.22 41.36
N THR A 348 88.99 -37.95 40.39
CA THR A 348 88.74 -36.94 39.35
C THR A 348 87.64 -37.38 38.39
N ALA A 349 87.57 -38.67 38.05
CA ALA A 349 86.48 -39.23 37.26
C ALA A 349 85.14 -39.21 38.02
N ALA A 350 85.15 -39.51 39.32
CA ALA A 350 83.98 -39.40 40.18
C ALA A 350 83.50 -37.95 40.34
N GLN A 351 84.43 -37.00 40.45
CA GLN A 351 84.10 -35.59 40.57
C GLN A 351 83.52 -35.00 39.29
N ARG A 352 84.04 -35.40 38.12
CA ARG A 352 83.44 -35.05 36.81
C ARG A 352 82.08 -35.70 36.61
N ALA A 353 81.92 -36.96 37.02
CA ALA A 353 80.62 -37.63 36.98
C ALA A 353 79.59 -36.94 37.90
N ALA A 354 80.01 -36.45 39.06
CA ALA A 354 79.17 -35.66 39.96
C ALA A 354 78.78 -34.30 39.35
N THR A 355 79.73 -33.57 38.75
CA THR A 355 79.42 -32.27 38.09
C THR A 355 78.52 -32.44 36.87
N GLU A 356 78.69 -33.51 36.12
CA GLU A 356 77.85 -33.83 34.97
C GLU A 356 76.44 -34.28 35.41
N ALA A 357 76.33 -34.97 36.55
CA ALA A 357 75.05 -35.32 37.17
C ALA A 357 74.32 -34.07 37.70
N ASP A 358 75.03 -33.15 38.36
CA ASP A 358 74.47 -31.89 38.86
C ASP A 358 74.01 -30.98 37.71
N ARG A 359 74.76 -30.93 36.60
CA ARG A 359 74.36 -30.21 35.39
C ARG A 359 73.10 -30.79 34.76
N ARG A 360 73.00 -32.13 34.69
CA ARG A 360 71.80 -32.80 34.18
C ARG A 360 70.59 -32.59 35.08
N ALA A 361 70.78 -32.62 36.39
CA ALA A 361 69.72 -32.31 37.36
C ALA A 361 69.24 -30.86 37.22
N ALA A 362 70.14 -29.89 37.06
CA ALA A 362 69.78 -28.49 36.84
C ALA A 362 69.08 -28.25 35.48
N GLU A 363 69.48 -28.98 34.43
CA GLU A 363 68.80 -28.95 33.13
C GLU A 363 67.42 -29.60 33.18
N GLU A 364 67.25 -30.69 33.92
CA GLU A 364 65.96 -31.36 34.17
C GLU A 364 65.03 -30.47 35.00
N ASP A 365 65.52 -29.82 36.05
CA ASP A 365 64.76 -28.88 36.88
C ASP A 365 64.30 -27.65 36.08
N ALA A 366 65.19 -27.07 35.26
CA ALA A 366 64.85 -25.95 34.37
C ALA A 366 63.84 -26.35 33.29
N ALA A 367 63.93 -27.58 32.75
CA ALA A 367 62.97 -28.12 31.80
C ALA A 367 61.59 -28.35 32.45
N GLU A 368 61.55 -28.86 33.69
CA GLU A 368 60.32 -29.01 34.46
C GLU A 368 59.67 -27.66 34.78
N GLU A 369 60.44 -26.65 35.17
CA GLU A 369 59.92 -25.33 35.50
C GLU A 369 59.37 -24.60 34.27
N SER A 370 60.06 -24.72 33.13
CA SER A 370 59.58 -24.24 31.83
C SER A 370 58.29 -24.97 31.39
N ALA A 371 58.22 -26.28 31.58
CA ALA A 371 57.02 -27.06 31.30
C ALA A 371 55.83 -26.63 32.17
N LYS A 372 56.05 -26.38 33.48
CA LYS A 372 55.03 -25.88 34.42
C LYS A 372 54.52 -24.49 34.02
N VAL A 373 55.40 -23.58 33.60
CA VAL A 373 55.02 -22.24 33.11
C VAL A 373 54.25 -22.32 31.79
N ALA A 374 54.65 -23.19 30.87
CA ALA A 374 53.95 -23.42 29.61
C ALA A 374 52.54 -23.99 29.84
N GLU A 375 52.39 -24.94 30.77
CA GLU A 375 51.11 -25.52 31.17
C GLU A 375 50.20 -24.48 31.83
N ALA A 376 50.74 -23.62 32.71
CA ALA A 376 49.98 -22.54 33.35
C ALA A 376 49.46 -21.52 32.32
N ARG A 377 50.31 -21.12 31.35
CA ARG A 377 49.90 -20.23 30.26
C ARG A 377 48.87 -20.86 29.33
N ALA A 378 48.97 -22.16 29.06
CA ALA A 378 47.98 -22.89 28.27
C ALA A 378 46.62 -22.96 28.99
N LYS A 379 46.61 -23.22 30.30
CA LYS A 379 45.41 -23.19 31.15
C LYS A 379 44.77 -21.80 31.19
N GLU A 380 45.56 -20.74 31.34
CA GLU A 380 45.07 -19.36 31.34
C GLU A 380 44.46 -18.97 29.98
N LYS A 381 45.12 -19.31 28.87
CA LYS A 381 44.60 -19.07 27.52
C LYS A 381 43.30 -19.82 27.26
N ALA A 382 43.21 -21.07 27.71
CA ALA A 382 41.99 -21.87 27.62
C ALA A 382 40.84 -21.27 28.48
N ALA A 383 41.15 -20.76 29.67
CA ALA A 383 40.16 -20.06 30.51
C ALA A 383 39.65 -18.77 29.86
N ARG A 384 40.55 -17.94 29.31
CA ARG A 384 40.18 -16.72 28.57
C ARG A 384 39.33 -17.02 27.33
N ALA A 385 39.65 -18.10 26.60
CA ALA A 385 38.87 -18.52 25.45
C ALA A 385 37.45 -18.95 25.83
N LYS A 386 37.27 -19.68 26.95
CA LYS A 386 35.94 -20.05 27.46
C LYS A 386 35.11 -18.84 27.86
N VAL A 387 35.70 -17.87 28.57
CA VAL A 387 35.02 -16.63 28.96
C VAL A 387 34.61 -15.82 27.73
N ALA A 388 35.47 -15.73 26.71
CA ALA A 388 35.14 -15.06 25.46
C ALA A 388 34.01 -15.77 24.69
N GLU A 389 33.98 -17.10 24.69
CA GLU A 389 32.92 -17.88 24.05
C GLU A 389 31.56 -17.71 24.75
N GLU A 390 31.53 -17.73 26.09
CA GLU A 390 30.32 -17.45 26.88
C GLU A 390 29.82 -16.02 26.66
N SER A 391 30.73 -15.04 26.65
CA SER A 391 30.39 -13.63 26.39
C SER A 391 29.81 -13.45 24.98
N ALA A 392 30.33 -14.17 23.98
CA ALA A 392 29.81 -14.15 22.62
C ALA A 392 28.43 -14.80 22.52
N LYS A 393 28.18 -15.89 23.24
CA LYS A 393 26.87 -16.54 23.33
C LYS A 393 25.83 -15.64 24.01
N GLU A 394 26.18 -14.97 25.10
CA GLU A 394 25.31 -13.98 25.74
C GLU A 394 25.01 -12.80 24.83
N ALA A 395 26.02 -12.25 24.14
CA ALA A 395 25.82 -11.15 23.20
C ALA A 395 24.89 -11.54 22.03
N ALA A 396 25.04 -12.76 21.50
CA ALA A 396 24.17 -13.28 20.46
C ALA A 396 22.73 -13.50 20.97
N ALA A 397 22.55 -14.01 22.19
CA ALA A 397 21.24 -14.17 22.81
C ALA A 397 20.54 -12.82 23.06
N ARG A 398 21.28 -11.80 23.50
CA ARG A 398 20.77 -10.43 23.67
C ARG A 398 20.34 -9.83 22.33
N ARG A 399 21.14 -9.96 21.27
CA ARG A 399 20.77 -9.48 19.92
C ARG A 399 19.51 -10.15 19.40
N LYS A 400 19.39 -11.46 19.54
CA LYS A 400 18.17 -12.19 19.14
C LYS A 400 16.95 -11.71 19.92
N THR A 401 17.08 -11.48 21.22
CA THR A 401 15.99 -10.94 22.05
C THR A 401 15.59 -9.53 21.63
N GLU A 402 16.56 -8.68 21.29
CA GLU A 402 16.32 -7.32 20.78
C GLU A 402 15.60 -7.35 19.43
N GLU A 403 16.01 -8.22 18.51
CA GLU A 403 15.37 -8.43 17.21
C GLU A 403 13.94 -8.95 17.35
N ASP A 404 13.71 -9.93 18.23
CA ASP A 404 12.37 -10.46 18.54
C ASP A 404 11.47 -9.37 19.16
N ASN A 405 12.02 -8.53 20.06
CA ASN A 405 11.31 -7.40 20.65
C ASN A 405 10.97 -6.32 19.62
N GLN A 406 11.88 -6.00 18.69
CA GLN A 406 11.62 -5.06 17.60
C GLN A 406 10.57 -5.60 16.62
N ALA A 407 10.62 -6.89 16.30
CA ALA A 407 9.62 -7.54 15.47
C ALA A 407 8.23 -7.51 16.15
N ALA A 408 8.16 -7.80 17.44
CA ALA A 408 6.94 -7.72 18.23
C ALA A 408 6.39 -6.28 18.33
N ALA A 409 7.26 -5.28 18.49
CA ALA A 409 6.88 -3.87 18.50
C ALA A 409 6.32 -3.42 17.14
N LYS A 410 6.95 -3.83 16.04
CA LYS A 410 6.49 -3.55 14.67
C LYS A 410 5.16 -4.22 14.37
N ALA A 411 4.97 -5.47 14.81
CA ALA A 411 3.70 -6.17 14.69
C ALA A 411 2.58 -5.43 15.46
N LYS A 412 2.83 -5.02 16.71
CA LYS A 412 1.88 -4.22 17.49
C LYS A 412 1.55 -2.88 16.84
N ALA A 413 2.54 -2.19 16.28
CA ALA A 413 2.34 -0.92 15.57
C ALA A 413 1.45 -1.11 14.32
N ASN A 414 1.69 -2.15 13.53
CA ASN A 414 0.87 -2.47 12.37
C ASN A 414 -0.57 -2.81 12.78
N THR A 415 -0.78 -3.59 13.85
CA THR A 415 -2.12 -3.87 14.37
C THR A 415 -2.82 -2.62 14.88
N ALA A 416 -2.09 -1.70 15.52
CA ALA A 416 -2.65 -0.42 15.97
C ALA A 416 -3.09 0.46 14.79
N VAL A 417 -2.31 0.50 13.70
CA VAL A 417 -2.67 1.21 12.46
C VAL A 417 -3.91 0.61 11.82
N GLU A 418 -4.02 -0.71 11.72
CA GLU A 418 -5.22 -1.37 11.18
C GLU A 418 -6.45 -1.12 12.05
N ASN A 419 -6.31 -1.20 13.38
CA ASN A 419 -7.40 -0.86 14.29
C ASN A 419 -7.84 0.61 14.18
N ALA A 420 -6.90 1.53 13.96
CA ALA A 420 -7.21 2.94 13.73
C ALA A 420 -7.99 3.16 12.43
N LYS A 421 -7.62 2.48 11.34
CA LYS A 421 -8.37 2.52 10.07
C LYS A 421 -9.79 1.97 10.23
N VAL A 422 -9.94 0.87 10.97
CA VAL A 422 -11.27 0.29 11.27
C VAL A 422 -12.10 1.25 12.13
N ALA A 423 -11.50 1.93 13.10
CA ALA A 423 -12.19 2.93 13.92
C ALA A 423 -12.62 4.16 13.09
N GLU A 424 -11.76 4.65 12.19
CA GLU A 424 -12.08 5.75 11.27
C GLU A 424 -13.22 5.38 10.32
N ALA A 425 -13.19 4.16 9.74
CA ALA A 425 -14.27 3.67 8.89
C ALA A 425 -15.60 3.59 9.63
N LYS A 426 -15.59 3.13 10.89
CA LYS A 426 -16.78 3.11 11.74
C LYS A 426 -17.29 4.52 12.08
N ALA A 427 -16.40 5.48 12.31
CA ALA A 427 -16.79 6.86 12.57
C ALA A 427 -17.47 7.49 11.34
N LYS A 428 -16.92 7.28 10.14
CA LYS A 428 -17.53 7.74 8.88
C LYS A 428 -18.88 7.09 8.62
N ALA A 429 -19.02 5.80 8.90
CA ALA A 429 -20.31 5.11 8.80
C ALA A 429 -21.35 5.70 9.77
N ALA A 430 -20.97 5.94 11.03
CA ALA A 430 -21.87 6.54 12.02
C ALA A 430 -22.27 7.98 11.67
N GLU A 431 -21.37 8.75 11.05
CA GLU A 431 -21.67 10.10 10.56
C GLU A 431 -22.65 10.06 9.37
N ALA A 432 -22.46 9.14 8.43
CA ALA A 432 -23.39 8.93 7.32
C ALA A 432 -24.79 8.53 7.82
N ASP A 433 -24.87 7.65 8.82
CA ASP A 433 -26.14 7.26 9.44
C ASP A 433 -26.84 8.44 10.13
N ARG A 434 -26.08 9.33 10.79
CA ARG A 434 -26.63 10.55 11.40
C ARG A 434 -27.20 11.51 10.35
N LEU A 435 -26.47 11.73 9.26
CA LEU A 435 -26.92 12.59 8.16
C LEU A 435 -28.18 12.02 7.48
N ALA A 436 -28.25 10.70 7.30
CA ALA A 436 -29.45 10.04 6.80
C ALA A 436 -30.64 10.23 7.75
N ALA A 437 -30.45 10.03 9.05
CA ALA A 437 -31.49 10.24 10.05
C ALA A 437 -31.94 11.71 10.17
N GLU A 438 -31.04 12.68 9.95
CA GLU A 438 -31.40 14.09 9.87
C GLU A 438 -32.20 14.43 8.61
N ALA A 439 -31.82 13.87 7.45
CA ALA A 439 -32.57 14.03 6.22
C ALA A 439 -33.99 13.44 6.35
N ASP A 440 -34.12 12.27 6.97
CA ASP A 440 -35.42 11.63 7.22
C ASP A 440 -36.29 12.46 8.17
N ARG A 441 -35.70 13.04 9.22
CA ARG A 441 -36.41 13.96 10.13
C ARG A 441 -36.91 15.21 9.42
N ARG A 442 -36.07 15.87 8.62
CA ARG A 442 -36.50 17.03 7.82
C ARG A 442 -37.61 16.68 6.83
N ALA A 443 -37.52 15.50 6.20
CA ALA A 443 -38.57 15.03 5.30
C ALA A 443 -39.88 14.73 6.05
N ALA A 444 -39.82 14.22 7.28
CA ALA A 444 -40.99 14.02 8.13
C ALA A 444 -41.61 15.36 8.58
N GLU A 445 -40.79 16.31 9.03
CA GLU A 445 -41.22 17.65 9.42
C GLU A 445 -41.93 18.37 8.25
N ALA A 446 -41.36 18.33 7.04
CA ALA A 446 -41.97 18.93 5.85
C ALA A 446 -43.33 18.28 5.50
N ARG A 447 -43.49 16.97 5.72
CA ARG A 447 -44.78 16.27 5.53
C ARG A 447 -45.80 16.71 6.57
N ASP A 448 -45.38 16.84 7.83
CA ASP A 448 -46.25 17.29 8.92
C ASP A 448 -46.72 18.73 8.74
N GLU A 449 -45.82 19.64 8.32
CA GLU A 449 -46.16 21.02 7.97
C GLU A 449 -47.18 21.07 6.83
N THR A 450 -46.95 20.31 5.75
CA THR A 450 -47.88 20.21 4.62
C THR A 450 -49.25 19.69 5.09
N ALA A 451 -49.27 18.65 5.94
CA ALA A 451 -50.50 18.11 6.49
C ALA A 451 -51.25 19.12 7.38
N GLN A 452 -50.53 19.95 8.15
CA GLN A 452 -51.14 21.02 8.95
C GLN A 452 -51.75 22.12 8.08
N ILE A 453 -51.06 22.55 7.02
CA ILE A 453 -51.57 23.54 6.07
C ILE A 453 -52.87 23.04 5.42
N LEU A 454 -52.88 21.78 4.96
CA LEU A 454 -54.07 21.18 4.35
C LEU A 454 -55.23 21.03 5.33
N ARG A 455 -54.96 20.71 6.61
CA ARG A 455 -55.99 20.69 7.66
C ARG A 455 -56.60 22.06 7.89
N ARG A 456 -55.78 23.10 8.05
CA ARG A 456 -56.25 24.48 8.23
C ARG A 456 -57.09 24.97 7.05
N ALA A 457 -56.66 24.68 5.83
CA ALA A 457 -57.42 25.00 4.62
C ALA A 457 -58.79 24.31 4.61
N LYS A 458 -58.86 23.04 5.03
CA LYS A 458 -60.12 22.31 5.12
C LYS A 458 -61.04 22.84 6.23
N GLU A 459 -60.49 23.15 7.40
CA GLU A 459 -61.23 23.74 8.52
C GLU A 459 -61.81 25.12 8.15
N ALA A 460 -61.04 25.94 7.43
CA ALA A 460 -61.53 27.22 6.91
C ALA A 460 -62.73 27.03 5.96
N GLU A 461 -62.67 26.05 5.04
CA GLU A 461 -63.79 25.73 4.15
C GLU A 461 -65.03 25.21 4.90
N ASP A 462 -64.83 24.48 6.00
CA ASP A 462 -65.90 24.00 6.89
C ASP A 462 -66.59 25.16 7.61
N ILE A 463 -65.81 26.11 8.12
CA ILE A 463 -66.32 27.31 8.81
C ILE A 463 -67.07 28.23 7.84
N SER A 464 -66.60 28.36 6.60
CA SER A 464 -67.21 29.22 5.58
C SER A 464 -68.48 28.65 4.93
N GLY A 465 -68.93 27.44 5.29
CA GLY A 465 -70.18 26.87 4.80
C GLY A 465 -70.21 26.57 3.30
N LEU A 466 -69.05 26.39 2.65
CA LEU A 466 -68.93 26.23 1.21
C LEU A 466 -69.64 24.96 0.69
N GLY A 467 -70.30 25.09 -0.46
CA GLY A 467 -70.94 23.97 -1.16
C GLY A 467 -69.93 22.97 -1.75
N GLN A 468 -70.38 21.75 -2.04
CA GLN A 468 -69.52 20.66 -2.52
C GLN A 468 -68.75 21.01 -3.81
N ARG A 469 -69.37 21.78 -4.71
CA ARG A 469 -68.74 22.24 -5.97
C ARG A 469 -67.56 23.18 -5.70
N GLN A 470 -67.74 24.16 -4.81
CA GLN A 470 -66.72 25.15 -4.45
C GLN A 470 -65.51 24.52 -3.73
N ARG A 471 -65.75 23.50 -2.90
CA ARG A 471 -64.69 22.71 -2.25
C ARG A 471 -63.87 21.89 -3.25
N ARG A 472 -64.54 21.30 -4.25
CA ARG A 472 -63.86 20.58 -5.33
C ARG A 472 -62.97 21.50 -6.16
N VAL A 473 -63.43 22.71 -6.49
CA VAL A 473 -62.61 23.73 -7.18
C VAL A 473 -61.34 24.07 -6.38
N ARG A 474 -61.45 24.28 -5.07
CA ARG A 474 -60.31 24.58 -4.18
C ARG A 474 -59.36 23.40 -4.01
N THR A 475 -59.89 22.19 -3.93
CA THR A 475 -59.09 20.95 -3.91
C THR A 475 -58.26 20.83 -5.20
N THR A 476 -58.88 21.09 -6.35
CA THR A 476 -58.19 21.11 -7.64
C THR A 476 -57.17 22.24 -7.75
N ALA A 477 -57.47 23.42 -7.19
CA ALA A 477 -56.53 24.55 -7.19
C ALA A 477 -55.27 24.24 -6.36
N ARG A 478 -55.43 23.59 -5.20
CA ARG A 478 -54.31 23.11 -4.37
C ARG A 478 -53.45 22.11 -5.13
N LEU A 479 -54.08 21.14 -5.79
CA LEU A 479 -53.38 20.12 -6.59
C LEU A 479 -52.48 20.75 -7.67
N PHE A 480 -52.95 21.79 -8.37
CA PHE A 480 -52.13 22.51 -9.35
C PHE A 480 -50.99 23.32 -8.70
N LEU A 481 -51.27 24.04 -7.62
CA LEU A 481 -50.26 24.85 -6.92
C LEU A 481 -49.15 23.99 -6.26
N ASP A 482 -49.47 22.79 -5.80
CA ASP A 482 -48.48 21.86 -5.21
C ASP A 482 -47.67 21.08 -6.25
N SER A 483 -48.13 21.07 -7.51
CA SER A 483 -47.42 20.43 -8.63
C SER A 483 -46.29 21.27 -9.22
N ILE A 484 -46.18 22.55 -8.81
CA ILE A 484 -45.16 23.50 -9.27
C ILE A 484 -44.19 23.85 -8.14
N THR A 485 -43.12 24.59 -8.44
CA THR A 485 -42.03 24.86 -7.49
C THR A 485 -42.52 25.46 -6.15
N PRO A 486 -41.90 25.10 -5.01
CA PRO A 486 -42.36 25.57 -3.69
C PRO A 486 -42.21 27.08 -3.48
N ASP A 487 -41.20 27.69 -4.10
CA ASP A 487 -40.99 29.13 -4.07
C ASP A 487 -41.78 29.80 -5.18
N ARG A 488 -42.84 30.50 -4.77
CA ARG A 488 -43.73 31.30 -5.64
C ARG A 488 -43.75 32.76 -5.20
N THR A 489 -42.82 33.15 -4.31
CA THR A 489 -42.82 34.48 -3.71
C THR A 489 -42.52 35.55 -4.75
N GLY A 490 -43.34 36.60 -4.80
CA GLY A 490 -43.19 37.71 -5.75
C GLY A 490 -43.64 37.43 -7.20
N LEU A 491 -44.18 36.23 -7.50
CA LEU A 491 -44.80 35.94 -8.80
C LEU A 491 -46.22 36.51 -8.85
N THR A 492 -46.60 37.07 -10.01
CA THR A 492 -47.99 37.49 -10.25
C THR A 492 -48.88 36.27 -10.50
N PRO A 493 -50.21 36.36 -10.24
CA PRO A 493 -51.13 35.25 -10.51
C PRO A 493 -51.06 34.70 -11.95
N ASP A 494 -50.86 35.58 -12.93
CA ASP A 494 -50.70 35.17 -14.34
C ASP A 494 -49.39 34.41 -14.59
N GLN A 495 -48.30 34.78 -13.93
CA GLN A 495 -47.02 34.05 -14.00
C GLN A 495 -47.15 32.65 -13.37
N ILE A 496 -47.91 32.54 -12.28
CA ILE A 496 -48.20 31.25 -11.63
C ILE A 496 -49.00 30.34 -12.58
N ILE A 497 -49.98 30.87 -13.31
CA ILE A 497 -50.73 30.09 -14.31
C ILE A 497 -49.86 29.65 -15.48
N ASP A 498 -48.97 30.52 -15.97
CA ASP A 498 -48.04 30.15 -17.03
C ASP A 498 -47.08 29.04 -16.58
N LEU A 499 -46.62 29.12 -15.33
CA LEU A 499 -45.80 28.08 -14.71
C LEU A 499 -46.57 26.76 -14.58
N ILE A 500 -47.82 26.79 -14.12
CA ILE A 500 -48.69 25.61 -14.08
C ILE A 500 -48.83 25.00 -15.48
N ARG A 501 -49.04 25.83 -16.52
CA ARG A 501 -49.18 25.34 -17.90
C ARG A 501 -47.92 24.68 -18.44
N THR A 502 -46.74 25.16 -18.05
CA THR A 502 -45.45 24.71 -18.60
C THR A 502 -44.80 23.59 -17.79
N THR A 503 -45.09 23.50 -16.49
CA THR A 503 -44.39 22.59 -15.57
C THR A 503 -45.29 21.62 -14.81
N SER A 504 -46.59 21.89 -14.70
CA SER A 504 -47.49 20.98 -13.99
C SER A 504 -47.67 19.68 -14.77
N THR A 505 -47.53 18.57 -14.06
CA THR A 505 -47.79 17.21 -14.57
C THR A 505 -49.21 16.73 -14.27
N VAL A 506 -50.04 17.57 -13.65
CA VAL A 506 -51.40 17.21 -13.22
C VAL A 506 -52.31 17.01 -14.44
N THR A 507 -52.82 15.80 -14.60
CA THR A 507 -53.74 15.43 -15.67
C THR A 507 -55.20 15.58 -15.24
N ASN A 508 -56.14 15.55 -16.19
CA ASN A 508 -57.57 15.54 -15.86
C ASN A 508 -57.99 14.27 -15.09
N ALA A 509 -57.26 13.16 -15.26
CA ALA A 509 -57.47 11.95 -14.47
C ALA A 509 -57.05 12.14 -13.01
N ASP A 510 -55.93 12.84 -12.76
CA ASP A 510 -55.48 13.18 -11.40
C ASP A 510 -56.46 14.12 -10.70
N VAL A 511 -56.98 15.10 -11.45
CA VAL A 511 -58.06 15.97 -10.97
C VAL A 511 -59.29 15.14 -10.62
N ALA A 512 -59.76 14.28 -11.53
CA ALA A 512 -60.93 13.43 -11.32
C ALA A 512 -60.81 12.56 -10.06
N ALA A 513 -59.63 11.96 -9.86
CA ALA A 513 -59.31 11.17 -8.67
C ALA A 513 -59.31 12.02 -7.39
N ALA A 514 -58.68 13.20 -7.41
CA ALA A 514 -58.58 14.08 -6.25
C ALA A 514 -59.94 14.61 -5.75
N ILE A 515 -60.89 14.86 -6.67
CA ILE A 515 -62.24 15.34 -6.32
C ILE A 515 -63.32 14.24 -6.29
N GLY A 516 -62.93 12.98 -6.50
CA GLY A 516 -63.79 11.80 -6.38
C GLY A 516 -64.89 11.72 -7.43
N ILE A 517 -64.57 12.00 -8.70
CA ILE A 517 -65.50 11.88 -9.83
C ILE A 517 -64.90 10.95 -10.90
N SER A 518 -65.76 10.27 -11.66
CA SER A 518 -65.33 9.28 -12.67
C SER A 518 -65.21 9.85 -14.09
N SER A 519 -65.65 11.10 -14.32
CA SER A 519 -65.70 11.72 -15.65
C SER A 519 -64.60 12.77 -15.82
N GLU A 520 -63.68 12.51 -16.76
CA GLU A 520 -62.61 13.46 -17.11
C GLU A 520 -63.16 14.75 -17.75
N GLY A 521 -64.26 14.67 -18.51
CA GLY A 521 -64.90 15.85 -19.08
C GLY A 521 -65.45 16.78 -18.00
N THR A 522 -65.98 16.21 -16.92
CA THR A 522 -66.41 16.98 -15.75
C THR A 522 -65.21 17.51 -14.96
N ALA A 523 -64.10 16.76 -14.88
CA ALA A 523 -62.87 17.19 -14.22
C ALA A 523 -62.21 18.40 -14.91
N SER A 524 -62.28 18.47 -16.24
CA SER A 524 -61.77 19.61 -17.02
C SER A 524 -62.47 20.93 -16.66
N GLU A 525 -63.78 20.90 -16.38
CA GLU A 525 -64.53 22.09 -15.93
C GLU A 525 -64.06 22.55 -14.56
N TYR A 526 -63.85 21.63 -13.62
CA TYR A 526 -63.27 21.96 -12.30
C TYR A 526 -61.83 22.47 -12.41
N ALA A 527 -61.03 21.95 -13.33
CA ALA A 527 -59.67 22.43 -13.59
C ALA A 527 -59.66 23.86 -14.16
N LYS A 528 -60.63 24.19 -15.02
CA LYS A 528 -60.79 25.55 -15.57
C LYS A 528 -61.21 26.54 -14.47
N GLU A 529 -62.19 26.19 -13.65
CA GLU A 529 -62.63 27.01 -12.52
C GLU A 529 -61.52 27.18 -11.47
N ALA A 530 -60.74 26.12 -11.20
CA ALA A 530 -59.62 26.16 -10.28
C ALA A 530 -58.50 27.10 -10.74
N LYS A 531 -58.16 27.09 -12.03
CA LYS A 531 -57.20 28.05 -12.61
C LYS A 531 -57.74 29.48 -12.53
N GLY A 532 -59.04 29.69 -12.78
CA GLY A 532 -59.68 30.99 -12.57
C GLY A 532 -59.63 31.47 -11.12
N LEU A 533 -59.73 30.56 -10.16
CA LEU A 533 -59.58 30.87 -8.74
C LEU A 533 -58.14 31.26 -8.37
N ILE A 534 -57.14 30.58 -8.92
CA ILE A 534 -55.71 30.92 -8.75
C ILE A 534 -55.38 32.29 -9.35
N VAL A 535 -55.93 32.63 -10.52
CA VAL A 535 -55.75 33.95 -11.14
C VAL A 535 -56.24 35.08 -10.22
N ARG A 536 -57.31 34.82 -9.46
CA ARG A 536 -57.84 35.79 -8.48
C ARG A 536 -57.03 35.85 -7.18
N GLY A 537 -55.94 35.10 -7.08
CA GLY A 537 -54.98 35.18 -5.98
C GLY A 537 -55.06 34.03 -4.97
N TYR A 538 -55.91 33.03 -5.16
CA TYR A 538 -56.02 31.91 -4.22
C TYR A 538 -54.67 31.21 -3.98
N ASP A 539 -54.23 31.16 -2.72
CA ASP A 539 -53.09 30.37 -2.30
C ASP A 539 -53.32 29.77 -0.91
N HIS A 540 -53.45 28.45 -0.89
CA HIS A 540 -53.69 27.69 0.34
C HIS A 540 -52.51 27.73 1.33
N ARG A 541 -51.29 28.08 0.89
CA ARG A 541 -50.11 28.18 1.78
C ARG A 541 -50.07 29.51 2.54
N THR A 542 -50.54 30.59 1.93
CA THR A 542 -50.69 31.89 2.59
C THR A 542 -52.01 32.00 3.37
N GLY A 543 -52.96 31.10 3.07
CA GLY A 543 -54.30 31.11 3.64
C GLY A 543 -55.25 32.13 2.98
N TYR A 544 -54.82 32.77 1.90
CA TYR A 544 -55.62 33.75 1.17
C TYR A 544 -56.56 33.04 0.19
N ASP A 545 -57.85 33.31 0.34
CA ASP A 545 -58.91 32.81 -0.54
C ASP A 545 -59.82 33.96 -0.96
N PRO A 546 -59.75 34.41 -2.23
CA PRO A 546 -60.39 35.64 -2.70
C PRO A 546 -61.93 35.59 -2.67
N ASP A 547 -62.55 34.41 -2.47
CA ASP A 547 -64.01 34.34 -2.29
C ASP A 547 -64.43 34.28 -0.81
N LEU A 548 -63.48 34.13 0.12
CA LEU A 548 -63.74 33.98 1.55
C LEU A 548 -63.17 35.13 2.38
N THR A 549 -62.19 35.85 1.85
CA THR A 549 -61.65 37.07 2.45
C THR A 549 -62.31 38.28 1.80
N ASP A 550 -63.32 38.84 2.46
CA ASP A 550 -63.81 40.20 2.15
C ASP A 550 -62.82 41.21 2.77
N GLU A 551 -62.07 41.90 1.88
CA GLU A 551 -61.00 42.90 2.14
C GLU A 551 -59.80 42.47 3.01
#